data_AF-A0A7I4K515-F1
#
_entry.id   AF-A0A7I4K515-F1
#
_cell.length_a   1.000
_cell.length_b   1.000
_cell.length_c   1.000
_cell.angle_alpha   90.00
_cell.angle_beta   90.00
_cell.angle_gamma   90.00
#
_symmetry.space_group_name_H-M   'P 1'
#
loop_
_entity.id
_entity.type
_entity.pdbx_description
1 polymer ?
#
loop_
_entity_poly.entity_id
_entity_poly.type
_entity_poly.pdbx_seq_one_letter_code
_entity_poly.pdbx_strand_id
1 'polypeptide(L)'
;MKSATCNPQRTKDINISERDNAVDKTRKSSFALIGMRSVLRSMQRDVLSAVFFDTVTIKPSAVTTTLGLYATSLQNTKVYAISGLNAALSTALNMPMVGAVGLINIPATKELCDLAVHSFTSVSISNKEKSLSTAVTTELQIPTGKKKK
;
A
#
# COMPACT_ATOMS: atom_id res chain seq x y z
N MET A 1 -34.71 16.18 59.84
CA MET A 1 -35.01 17.62 59.62
C MET A 1 -33.75 18.32 59.12
N LYS A 2 -33.90 19.12 58.04
CA LYS A 2 -32.97 20.15 57.51
C LYS A 2 -31.67 19.61 56.88
N SER A 3 -31.53 19.55 55.54
CA SER A 3 -31.50 20.59 54.49
C SER A 3 -30.18 21.38 54.44
N ALA A 4 -29.46 21.14 53.34
CA ALA A 4 -28.63 22.01 52.51
C ALA A 4 -27.66 23.04 53.13
N THR A 5 -26.45 23.08 52.60
CA THR A 5 -25.99 24.29 51.86
C THR A 5 -24.82 23.96 50.93
N CYS A 6 -25.01 24.36 49.67
CA CYS A 6 -24.01 24.49 48.63
C CYS A 6 -23.28 25.83 48.82
N ASN A 7 -21.96 25.87 48.64
CA ASN A 7 -21.38 26.73 47.59
C ASN A 7 -19.87 26.51 47.38
N PRO A 8 -19.41 26.50 46.11
CA PRO A 8 -18.03 26.57 45.72
C PRO A 8 -17.57 28.02 45.57
N GLN A 9 -16.34 28.31 46.00
CA GLN A 9 -15.63 29.57 45.74
C GLN A 9 -14.13 29.23 45.58
N ARG A 10 -13.35 29.79 44.65
CA ARG A 10 -13.57 30.80 43.62
C ARG A 10 -12.30 30.85 42.75
N THR A 11 -12.53 30.99 41.45
CA THR A 11 -11.68 31.44 40.33
C THR A 11 -10.16 31.62 40.49
N LYS A 12 -9.42 31.06 39.54
CA LYS A 12 -8.42 31.83 38.78
C LYS A 12 -8.75 31.75 37.30
N ASP A 13 -9.08 32.94 36.78
CA ASP A 13 -9.40 33.23 35.40
C ASP A 13 -8.17 32.95 34.52
N ILE A 14 -8.24 31.89 33.72
CA ILE A 14 -7.33 31.73 32.58
C ILE A 14 -8.07 32.35 31.39
N ASN A 15 -7.66 33.57 31.07
CA ASN A 15 -8.08 34.36 29.92
C ASN A 15 -8.21 33.50 28.67
N ILE A 16 -9.45 33.29 28.22
CA ILE A 16 -9.76 32.93 26.85
C ILE A 16 -9.81 34.25 26.10
N SER A 17 -8.66 34.70 25.58
CA SER A 17 -8.65 35.71 24.53
C SER A 17 -8.79 34.98 23.20
N GLU A 18 -10.01 34.98 22.66
CA GLU A 18 -10.26 34.74 21.25
C GLU A 18 -9.58 35.79 20.37
N ARG A 19 -9.19 35.37 19.16
CA ARG A 19 -8.83 36.16 17.97
C ARG A 19 -7.46 36.83 17.98
N ASP A 20 -6.68 36.87 16.91
CA ASP A 20 -6.76 36.32 15.55
C ASP A 20 -5.32 36.39 15.05
N ASN A 21 -4.77 35.30 14.52
CA ASN A 21 -3.77 35.37 13.46
C ASN A 21 -3.79 34.02 12.75
N ALA A 22 -4.48 34.02 11.62
CA ALA A 22 -4.51 32.97 10.63
C ALA A 22 -3.09 32.71 10.10
N VAL A 23 -2.31 31.91 10.80
CA VAL A 23 -1.27 31.12 10.15
C VAL A 23 -2.00 29.94 9.55
N ASP A 24 -2.24 30.06 8.26
CA ASP A 24 -2.65 29.02 7.32
C ASP A 24 -2.06 27.67 7.76
N LYS A 25 -2.81 26.93 8.58
CA LYS A 25 -2.59 25.51 8.79
C LYS A 25 -3.14 24.84 7.55
N THR A 26 -2.46 25.04 6.42
CA THR A 26 -2.47 24.11 5.32
C THR A 26 -2.19 22.77 5.99
N ARG A 27 -3.22 21.93 6.16
CA ARG A 27 -3.02 20.55 6.63
C ARG A 27 -1.94 20.02 5.72
N LYS A 28 -0.74 19.77 6.25
CA LYS A 28 0.35 19.17 5.48
C LYS A 28 -0.21 17.83 5.01
N SER A 29 -0.78 17.81 3.82
CA SER A 29 -1.32 16.61 3.21
C SER A 29 -0.11 15.74 2.98
N SER A 30 0.04 14.72 3.81
CA SER A 30 1.09 13.73 3.66
C SER A 30 0.85 13.05 2.33
N PHE A 31 1.62 13.44 1.31
CA PHE A 31 1.49 12.93 -0.05
C PHE A 31 2.21 11.57 -0.21
N ALA A 32 3.05 11.22 0.76
CA ALA A 32 3.79 9.97 0.80
C ALA A 32 3.76 9.31 2.18
N LEU A 33 3.73 7.98 2.18
CA LEU A 33 3.85 7.12 3.35
C LEU A 33 5.19 6.39 3.30
N ILE A 34 5.88 6.32 4.43
CA ILE A 34 7.18 5.64 4.54
C ILE A 34 7.03 4.46 5.51
N GLY A 35 7.62 3.34 5.14
CA GLY A 35 7.68 2.11 5.92
C GLY A 35 6.71 1.02 5.46
N MET A 36 7.12 -0.24 5.63
CA MET A 36 6.35 -1.40 5.18
C MET A 36 4.94 -1.44 5.76
N ARG A 37 4.77 -1.21 7.06
CA ARG A 37 3.47 -1.36 7.74
C ARG A 37 2.43 -0.35 7.25
N SER A 38 2.82 0.91 7.11
CA SER A 38 1.95 1.99 6.64
C SER A 38 1.59 1.78 5.18
N VAL A 39 2.57 1.44 4.35
CA VAL A 39 2.38 1.18 2.93
C VAL A 39 1.47 -0.03 2.70
N LEU A 40 1.74 -1.19 3.30
CA LEU A 40 0.91 -2.39 3.13
C LEU A 40 -0.53 -2.19 3.62
N ARG A 41 -0.72 -1.47 4.74
CA ARG A 41 -2.07 -1.14 5.25
C ARG A 41 -2.83 -0.20 4.30
N SER A 42 -2.13 0.71 3.64
CA SER A 42 -2.74 1.62 2.66
C SER A 42 -2.95 0.97 1.30
N MET A 43 -2.11 0.01 0.92
CA MET A 43 -2.34 -0.88 -0.23
C MET A 43 -3.64 -1.66 -0.06
N GLN A 44 -3.90 -2.23 1.13
CA GLN A 44 -5.17 -2.90 1.43
C GLN A 44 -6.42 -2.01 1.27
N ARG A 45 -6.25 -0.68 1.33
CA ARG A 45 -7.34 0.29 1.21
C ARG A 45 -7.48 0.88 -0.19
N ASP A 46 -6.63 0.46 -1.14
CA ASP A 46 -6.55 0.98 -2.51
C ASP A 46 -6.46 2.52 -2.60
N VAL A 47 -5.70 3.14 -1.68
CA VAL A 47 -5.52 4.61 -1.64
C VAL A 47 -4.20 5.10 -2.26
N LEU A 48 -3.39 4.19 -2.78
CA LEU A 48 -2.05 4.49 -3.31
C LEU A 48 -2.04 4.42 -4.83
N SER A 49 -1.32 5.32 -5.48
CA SER A 49 -1.09 5.31 -6.93
C SER A 49 0.18 4.53 -7.30
N ALA A 50 1.22 4.67 -6.47
CA ALA A 50 2.50 4.01 -6.67
C ALA A 50 3.09 3.54 -5.34
N VAL A 51 3.77 2.40 -5.38
CA VAL A 51 4.50 1.84 -4.25
C VAL A 51 5.89 1.42 -4.69
N PHE A 52 6.89 1.80 -3.90
CA PHE A 52 8.29 1.49 -4.11
C PHE A 52 8.79 0.65 -2.93
N PHE A 53 9.33 -0.52 -3.22
CA PHE A 53 9.97 -1.39 -2.24
C PHE A 53 11.47 -1.42 -2.48
N ASP A 54 12.24 -1.36 -1.40
CA ASP A 54 13.67 -1.62 -1.48
C ASP A 54 13.90 -3.13 -1.67
N THR A 55 14.67 -3.51 -2.68
CA THR A 55 14.94 -4.92 -2.99
C THR A 55 15.53 -5.71 -1.81
N VAL A 56 16.30 -5.08 -0.91
CA VAL A 56 16.90 -5.74 0.27
C VAL A 56 15.84 -6.09 1.32
N THR A 57 14.70 -5.39 1.30
CA THR A 57 13.60 -5.63 2.25
C THR A 57 12.59 -6.66 1.79
N ILE A 58 12.56 -6.96 0.49
CA ILE A 58 11.75 -8.04 -0.10
C ILE A 58 12.49 -9.38 0.08
N LYS A 59 12.66 -9.80 1.34
CA LYS A 59 13.21 -11.13 1.68
C LYS A 59 12.12 -12.21 1.53
N PRO A 60 12.48 -13.48 1.26
CA PRO A 60 11.50 -14.57 1.05
C PRO A 60 10.37 -14.66 2.09
N SER A 61 10.63 -14.29 3.35
CA SER A 61 9.63 -14.26 4.42
C SER A 61 8.60 -13.13 4.32
N ALA A 62 8.94 -12.00 3.68
CA ALA A 62 8.07 -10.84 3.49
C ALA A 62 7.42 -10.79 2.10
N VAL A 63 7.96 -11.56 1.16
CA VAL A 63 7.50 -11.68 -0.23
C VAL A 63 6.03 -12.13 -0.31
N THR A 64 5.60 -13.10 0.49
CA THR A 64 4.25 -13.67 0.43
C THR A 64 3.15 -12.66 0.74
N THR A 65 3.34 -11.79 1.74
CA THR A 65 2.34 -10.76 2.08
C THR A 65 2.30 -9.65 1.03
N THR A 66 3.46 -9.19 0.57
CA THR A 66 3.54 -8.13 -0.45
C THR A 66 2.97 -8.60 -1.80
N LEU A 67 3.32 -9.82 -2.24
CA LEU A 67 2.75 -10.44 -3.44
C LEU A 67 1.27 -10.79 -3.25
N GLY A 68 0.86 -11.27 -2.08
CA GLY A 68 -0.53 -11.59 -1.78
C GLY A 68 -1.44 -10.36 -1.87
N LEU A 69 -0.99 -9.21 -1.36
CA LEU A 69 -1.70 -7.95 -1.52
C LEU A 69 -1.70 -7.47 -2.97
N TYR A 70 -0.56 -7.58 -3.67
CA TYR A 70 -0.46 -7.25 -5.08
C TYR A 70 -1.40 -8.09 -5.97
N ALA A 71 -1.55 -9.37 -5.67
CA ALA A 71 -2.40 -10.30 -6.42
C ALA A 71 -3.89 -10.15 -6.12
N THR A 72 -4.28 -9.65 -4.95
CA THR A 72 -5.68 -9.72 -4.50
C THR A 72 -6.55 -8.56 -4.95
N SER A 73 -6.04 -7.32 -5.04
CA SER A 73 -6.82 -6.20 -5.61
C SER A 73 -6.03 -4.88 -5.65
N LEU A 74 -5.03 -4.75 -6.53
CA LEU A 74 -4.36 -3.47 -6.78
C LEU A 74 -4.39 -3.15 -8.28
N GLN A 75 -5.59 -2.85 -8.80
CA GLN A 75 -5.75 -2.42 -10.20
C GLN A 75 -5.16 -1.02 -10.43
N ASN A 76 -5.22 -0.16 -9.40
CA ASN A 76 -4.85 1.25 -9.50
C ASN A 76 -3.42 1.54 -9.00
N THR A 77 -2.83 0.66 -8.21
CA THR A 77 -1.51 0.85 -7.63
C THR A 77 -0.42 0.15 -8.45
N LYS A 78 0.53 0.92 -8.96
CA LYS A 78 1.75 0.36 -9.57
C LYS A 78 2.79 0.07 -8.50
N VAL A 79 3.33 -1.14 -8.51
CA VAL A 79 4.36 -1.57 -7.56
C VAL A 79 5.70 -1.66 -8.26
N TYR A 80 6.74 -1.12 -7.64
CA TYR A 80 8.11 -1.10 -8.13
C TYR A 80 9.04 -1.68 -7.07
N ALA A 81 10.01 -2.49 -7.50
CA ALA A 81 11.11 -2.96 -6.66
C ALA A 81 12.39 -2.25 -7.12
N ILE A 82 12.95 -1.39 -6.28
CA ILE A 82 14.10 -0.53 -6.61
C ILE A 82 15.27 -0.89 -5.69
N SER A 83 16.46 -1.05 -6.27
CA SER A 83 17.68 -1.24 -5.50
C SER A 83 18.23 0.10 -5.02
N GLY A 84 18.67 0.19 -3.76
CA GLY A 84 19.27 1.39 -3.19
C GLY A 84 18.27 2.45 -2.70
N LEU A 85 16.97 2.15 -2.69
CA LEU A 85 15.93 3.01 -2.14
C LEU A 85 16.21 3.34 -0.66
N ASN A 86 16.60 2.32 0.12
CA ASN A 86 16.97 2.48 1.51
C ASN A 86 18.13 3.46 1.66
N ALA A 87 19.24 3.26 0.93
CA ALA A 87 20.44 4.09 1.05
C ALA A 87 20.19 5.56 0.66
N ALA A 88 19.36 5.79 -0.36
CA ALA A 88 19.02 7.14 -0.79
C ALA A 88 18.15 7.90 0.23
N LEU A 89 17.15 7.22 0.81
CA LEU A 89 16.14 7.87 1.64
C LEU A 89 16.44 7.82 3.14
N SER A 90 17.13 6.80 3.63
CA SER A 90 17.46 6.68 5.06
C SER A 90 18.26 7.88 5.56
N THR A 91 19.24 8.32 4.75
CA THR A 91 20.09 9.48 5.05
C THR A 91 19.30 10.78 4.96
N ALA A 92 18.53 10.98 3.89
CA ALA A 92 17.75 12.20 3.68
C ALA A 92 16.65 12.41 4.73
N LEU A 93 16.06 11.32 5.21
CA LEU A 93 14.95 11.34 6.17
C LEU A 93 15.41 11.14 7.62
N ASN A 94 16.72 10.95 7.85
CA ASN A 94 17.28 10.58 9.15
C ASN A 94 16.56 9.37 9.79
N MET A 95 16.31 8.35 8.97
CA MET A 95 15.64 7.11 9.39
C MET A 95 16.63 5.94 9.37
N PRO A 96 16.52 4.98 10.32
CA PRO A 96 17.44 3.84 10.36
C PRO A 96 17.30 2.92 9.14
N MET A 97 16.09 2.82 8.59
CA MET A 97 15.81 2.02 7.39
C MET A 97 14.53 2.50 6.70
N VAL A 98 14.56 2.56 5.37
CA VAL A 98 13.41 2.81 4.49
C VAL A 98 13.22 1.61 3.57
N GLY A 99 12.30 0.72 3.95
CA GLY A 99 11.99 -0.48 3.15
C GLY A 99 10.89 -0.28 2.12
N ALA A 100 10.02 0.70 2.33
CA ALA A 100 8.94 1.00 1.40
C ALA A 100 8.54 2.47 1.43
N VAL A 101 8.09 2.94 0.28
CA VAL A 101 7.46 4.25 0.12
C VAL A 101 6.20 4.09 -0.71
N GLY A 102 5.09 4.67 -0.27
CA GLY A 102 3.83 4.70 -1.00
C GLY A 102 3.43 6.13 -1.30
N LEU A 103 3.03 6.42 -2.54
CA LEU A 103 2.47 7.71 -2.93
C LEU A 103 0.94 7.63 -2.86
N ILE A 104 0.32 8.59 -2.18
CA ILE A 104 -1.14 8.67 -2.12
C ILE A 104 -1.66 9.07 -3.49
N ASN A 105 -2.79 8.49 -3.91
CA ASN A 105 -3.47 8.85 -5.15
C ASN A 105 -4.13 10.24 -5.02
N ILE A 106 -3.34 11.30 -5.20
CA ILE A 106 -3.79 12.70 -5.21
C ILE A 106 -3.12 13.45 -6.38
N PRO A 107 -3.69 14.55 -6.87
CA PRO A 107 -3.10 15.30 -7.99
C PRO A 107 -1.65 15.72 -7.77
N ALA A 108 -1.26 16.03 -6.53
CA ALA A 108 0.09 16.47 -6.17
C ALA A 108 1.19 15.39 -6.38
N THR A 109 0.83 14.11 -6.43
CA THR A 109 1.80 13.02 -6.65
C THR A 109 1.82 12.54 -8.10
N LYS A 110 0.98 13.09 -8.97
CA LYS A 110 0.80 12.64 -10.35
C LYS A 110 2.10 12.70 -11.14
N GLU A 111 2.84 13.81 -11.08
CA GLU A 111 4.10 13.97 -11.80
C GLU A 111 5.15 12.92 -11.38
N LEU A 112 5.25 12.63 -10.08
CA LEU A 112 6.14 11.58 -9.57
C LEU A 112 5.71 10.19 -10.05
N CYS A 113 4.40 9.94 -10.12
CA CYS A 113 3.87 8.68 -10.64
C CYS A 113 4.15 8.54 -12.15
N ASP A 114 3.95 9.60 -12.93
CA ASP A 114 4.23 9.62 -14.37
C ASP A 114 5.73 9.40 -14.63
N LEU A 115 6.60 10.08 -13.87
CA LEU A 115 8.04 9.88 -13.94
C LEU A 115 8.44 8.44 -13.60
N ALA A 116 7.83 7.86 -12.56
CA ALA A 116 8.11 6.48 -12.17
C ALA A 116 7.73 5.47 -13.26
N VAL A 117 6.63 5.70 -13.97
CA VAL A 117 6.19 4.85 -15.09
C VAL A 117 7.18 4.87 -16.25
N HIS A 118 7.80 6.02 -16.52
CA HIS A 118 8.81 6.15 -17.57
C HIS A 118 10.19 5.64 -17.14
N SER A 119 10.51 5.70 -15.85
CA SER A 119 11.84 5.39 -15.33
C SER A 119 12.00 3.94 -14.87
N PHE A 120 10.90 3.28 -14.50
CA PHE A 120 10.95 1.96 -13.87
C PHE A 120 9.95 0.99 -14.48
N THR A 121 10.34 -0.29 -14.51
CA THR A 121 9.43 -1.38 -14.83
C THR A 121 8.64 -1.75 -13.58
N SER A 122 7.31 -1.59 -13.64
CA SER A 122 6.45 -2.08 -12.58
C SER A 122 6.46 -3.61 -12.53
N VAL A 123 6.41 -4.17 -11.32
CA VAL A 123 6.09 -5.58 -11.13
C VAL A 123 4.71 -5.82 -11.76
N SER A 124 4.58 -6.90 -12.53
CA SER A 124 3.33 -7.30 -13.17
C SER A 124 2.98 -8.73 -12.80
N ILE A 125 1.68 -9.02 -12.72
CA ILE A 125 1.19 -10.38 -12.55
C ILE A 125 1.31 -11.07 -13.91
N SER A 126 2.18 -12.07 -14.02
CA SER A 126 2.18 -12.96 -15.17
C SER A 126 0.97 -13.89 -15.06
N ASN A 127 -0.17 -13.45 -15.58
CA ASN A 127 -1.21 -14.38 -15.96
C ASN A 127 -0.68 -15.14 -17.17
N LYS A 128 -0.10 -16.32 -16.94
CA LYS A 128 -0.12 -17.33 -17.99
C LYS A 128 -1.59 -17.57 -18.26
N GLU A 129 -2.14 -16.93 -19.29
CA GLU A 129 -3.34 -17.45 -19.92
C GLU A 129 -3.05 -18.93 -20.13
N LYS A 130 -3.81 -19.79 -19.45
CA LYS A 130 -4.01 -21.14 -19.97
C LYS A 130 -4.65 -20.88 -21.33
N SER A 131 -3.84 -20.76 -22.38
CA SER A 131 -4.32 -21.16 -23.68
C SER A 131 -4.83 -22.57 -23.44
N LEU A 132 -6.16 -22.71 -23.52
CA LEU A 132 -6.79 -24.02 -23.63
C LEU A 132 -6.20 -24.60 -24.92
N SER A 133 -5.04 -25.25 -24.79
CA SER A 133 -4.56 -26.18 -25.78
C SER A 133 -5.67 -27.21 -25.87
N THR A 134 -6.39 -27.11 -26.97
CA THR A 134 -7.53 -27.94 -27.32
C THR A 134 -7.21 -29.36 -26.91
N ALA A 135 -7.99 -29.90 -25.97
CA ALA A 135 -7.87 -31.29 -25.58
C ALA A 135 -7.99 -32.13 -26.85
N VAL A 136 -6.88 -32.69 -27.30
CA VAL A 136 -6.91 -33.74 -28.31
C VAL A 136 -7.52 -34.93 -27.58
N THR A 137 -8.82 -35.14 -27.80
CA THR A 137 -9.53 -36.35 -27.40
C THR A 137 -8.85 -37.51 -28.11
N THR A 138 -7.86 -38.14 -27.47
CA THR A 138 -7.46 -39.48 -27.83
C THR A 138 -8.61 -40.38 -27.45
N GLU A 139 -9.44 -40.77 -28.44
CA GLU A 139 -10.39 -41.85 -28.26
C GLU A 139 -9.62 -43.09 -27.77
N LEU A 140 -9.93 -43.50 -26.54
CA LEU A 140 -9.48 -44.76 -26.00
C LEU A 140 -10.17 -45.85 -26.81
N GLN A 141 -9.51 -46.40 -27.83
CA GLN A 141 -10.02 -47.58 -28.53
C GLN A 141 -10.14 -48.73 -27.54
N ILE A 142 -11.38 -49.05 -27.15
CA ILE A 142 -11.69 -50.24 -26.36
C ILE A 142 -11.69 -51.43 -27.33
N PRO A 143 -10.81 -52.43 -27.16
CA PRO A 143 -10.87 -53.63 -27.99
C PRO A 143 -12.12 -54.43 -27.62
N THR A 144 -13.08 -54.52 -28.54
CA THR A 144 -14.24 -55.40 -28.42
C THR A 144 -13.80 -56.84 -28.66
N GLY A 145 -13.42 -57.53 -27.58
CA GLY A 145 -13.20 -58.97 -27.58
C GLY A 145 -14.47 -59.73 -27.97
N LYS A 146 -14.36 -60.60 -28.97
CA LYS A 146 -15.44 -61.38 -29.58
C LYS A 146 -16.23 -62.21 -28.57
N LYS A 147 -17.56 -62.27 -28.77
CA LYS A 147 -18.48 -63.16 -28.04
C LYS A 147 -18.07 -64.62 -28.17
N LYS A 148 -18.18 -65.35 -27.05
CA LYS A 148 -18.02 -66.80 -26.93
C LYS A 148 -18.87 -67.55 -27.97
N LYS A 149 -18.30 -68.64 -28.47
CA LYS A 149 -19.07 -69.80 -28.92
C LYS A 149 -18.67 -70.98 -28.06
#